data_AF-A0A955DIY1-F1
#
_entry.id   AF-A0A955DIY1-F1
#
_cell.length_a   1.000
_cell.length_b   1.000
_cell.length_c   1.000
_cell.angle_alpha   90.00
_cell.angle_beta   90.00
_cell.angle_gamma   90.00
#
_symmetry.space_group_name_H-M   'P 1'
#
loop_
_entity.id
_entity.type
_entity.pdbx_description
1 polymer ?
#
loop_
_entity_poly.entity_id
_entity_poly.type
_entity_poly.pdbx_seq_one_letter_code
_entity_poly.pdbx_strand_id
1 'polypeptide(L)'
;MQGAITEFWVMVTSDKRKSVVLGTLTLVLIVVIGRALVDGGPARASATSSSASRRERIFSGEVSKIVLDTSGELIPVQRPIKTSRNVFQLNPAVFPPPLQTDPSTSLPPNSRTNYADENPENPDRVRAAAEQEAQQQLARLRLRSTVLGNRPLALIEVVSGRSSHRTWARPGDPVGAFTLVRVETRSVVLELNGVEYELLSDPSER
;
A
#
# COMPACT_ATOMS: atom_id res chain seq x y z
N MET A 1 -41.96 -11.19 -7.85
CA MET A 1 -40.63 -11.63 -7.37
C MET A 1 -40.65 -12.89 -6.49
N GLN A 2 -41.80 -13.35 -5.97
CA GLN A 2 -41.84 -14.56 -5.12
C GLN A 2 -41.79 -15.90 -5.90
N GLY A 3 -42.28 -15.95 -7.15
CA GLY A 3 -42.29 -17.19 -7.96
C GLY A 3 -40.91 -17.66 -8.45
N ALA A 4 -39.98 -16.73 -8.69
CA ALA A 4 -38.61 -17.08 -9.13
C ALA A 4 -37.82 -17.83 -8.03
N ILE A 5 -38.13 -17.57 -6.76
CA ILE A 5 -37.46 -18.23 -5.64
C ILE A 5 -37.93 -19.69 -5.54
N THR A 6 -39.23 -19.94 -5.73
CA THR A 6 -39.79 -21.30 -5.69
C THR A 6 -39.34 -22.17 -6.86
N GLU A 7 -39.21 -21.60 -8.06
CA GLU A 7 -38.68 -22.33 -9.23
C GLU A 7 -37.21 -22.71 -9.06
N PHE A 8 -36.41 -21.84 -8.46
CA PHE A 8 -35.00 -22.14 -8.16
C PHE A 8 -34.86 -23.27 -7.14
N TRP A 9 -35.72 -23.30 -6.10
CA TRP A 9 -35.73 -24.39 -5.12
C TRP A 9 -36.08 -25.75 -5.72
N VAL A 10 -37.03 -25.79 -6.66
CA VAL A 10 -37.40 -27.02 -7.37
C VAL A 10 -36.29 -27.47 -8.33
N MET A 11 -35.63 -26.52 -9.00
CA MET A 11 -34.52 -26.82 -9.91
C MET A 11 -33.30 -27.39 -9.17
N VAL A 12 -32.97 -26.84 -8.00
CA VAL A 12 -31.85 -27.29 -7.16
C VAL A 12 -32.11 -28.65 -6.52
N THR A 13 -33.36 -28.97 -6.17
CA THR A 13 -33.72 -30.23 -5.51
C THR A 13 -33.96 -31.41 -6.47
N SER A 14 -34.09 -31.14 -7.78
CA SER A 14 -34.33 -32.17 -8.81
C SER A 14 -33.16 -33.14 -9.05
N ASP A 15 -31.94 -32.74 -8.72
CA ASP A 15 -30.73 -33.52 -8.98
C ASP A 15 -30.19 -34.15 -7.68
N LYS A 16 -30.44 -35.46 -7.52
CA LYS A 16 -30.09 -36.23 -6.32
C LYS A 16 -28.60 -36.17 -5.97
N ARG A 17 -27.72 -35.94 -6.94
CA ARG A 17 -26.27 -35.82 -6.68
C ARG A 17 -25.93 -34.46 -6.12
N LYS A 18 -26.56 -33.39 -6.66
CA LYS A 18 -26.35 -32.02 -6.18
C LYS A 18 -26.95 -31.81 -4.81
N SER A 19 -28.09 -32.43 -4.49
CA SER A 19 -28.69 -32.33 -3.15
C SER A 19 -27.84 -33.00 -2.07
N VAL A 20 -27.19 -34.13 -2.38
CA VAL A 20 -26.25 -34.78 -1.46
C VAL A 20 -25.02 -33.90 -1.23
N VAL A 21 -24.42 -33.36 -2.30
CA VAL A 21 -23.25 -32.46 -2.19
C VAL A 21 -23.60 -31.17 -1.45
N LEU A 22 -24.77 -30.59 -1.72
CA LEU A 22 -25.22 -29.40 -1.03
C LEU A 22 -25.47 -29.69 0.45
N GLY A 23 -26.09 -30.82 0.78
CA GLY A 23 -26.35 -31.25 2.15
C GLY A 23 -25.08 -31.52 2.96
N THR A 24 -24.07 -32.15 2.36
CA THR A 24 -22.77 -32.34 3.03
C THR A 24 -22.06 -31.01 3.25
N LEU A 25 -22.14 -30.08 2.30
CA LEU A 25 -21.56 -28.74 2.43
C LEU A 25 -22.21 -27.94 3.55
N THR A 26 -23.54 -27.94 3.66
CA THR A 26 -24.25 -27.26 4.76
C THR A 26 -23.92 -27.88 6.10
N LEU A 27 -23.79 -29.21 6.18
CA LEU A 27 -23.40 -29.88 7.42
C LEU A 27 -22.00 -29.47 7.88
N VAL A 28 -21.02 -29.41 6.96
CA VAL A 28 -19.66 -28.93 7.27
C VAL A 28 -19.69 -27.47 7.73
N LEU A 29 -20.46 -26.61 7.07
CA LEU A 29 -20.60 -25.20 7.45
C LEU A 29 -21.13 -25.04 8.88
N ILE A 30 -22.16 -25.80 9.26
CA ILE A 30 -22.72 -25.78 10.62
C ILE A 30 -21.68 -26.21 11.65
N VAL A 31 -20.90 -27.27 11.37
CA VAL A 31 -19.84 -27.74 12.28
C VAL A 31 -18.74 -26.69 12.46
N VAL A 32 -18.32 -26.03 11.38
CA VAL A 32 -17.29 -24.98 11.44
C VAL A 32 -17.77 -23.78 12.25
N ILE A 33 -19.00 -23.32 12.04
CA ILE A 33 -19.59 -22.21 12.80
C ILE A 33 -19.73 -22.58 14.28
N GLY A 34 -20.24 -23.78 14.57
CA GLY A 34 -20.35 -24.29 15.94
C GLY A 34 -18.99 -24.33 16.63
N ARG A 35 -17.95 -24.78 15.94
CA ARG A 35 -16.59 -24.78 16.46
C ARG A 35 -16.03 -23.37 16.67
N ALA A 36 -16.25 -22.45 15.73
CA ALA A 36 -15.82 -21.06 15.85
C ALA A 36 -16.48 -20.32 17.04
N LEU A 37 -17.72 -20.66 17.38
CA LEU A 37 -18.40 -20.10 18.55
C LEU A 37 -17.89 -20.68 19.88
N VAL A 38 -17.48 -21.96 19.89
CA VAL A 38 -16.93 -22.62 21.09
C VAL A 38 -15.48 -22.20 21.34
N ASP A 39 -14.65 -22.16 20.29
CA ASP A 39 -13.21 -21.85 20.39
C ASP A 39 -12.92 -20.34 20.31
N GLY A 40 -13.87 -19.52 19.85
CA GLY A 40 -13.67 -18.11 19.48
C GLY A 40 -14.47 -17.09 20.29
N GLY A 41 -14.54 -17.25 21.61
CA GLY A 41 -15.03 -16.17 22.49
C GLY A 41 -14.08 -14.95 22.46
N PRO A 42 -14.58 -13.70 22.54
CA PRO A 42 -13.73 -12.51 22.54
C PRO A 42 -12.80 -12.54 23.75
N ALA A 43 -11.49 -12.57 23.49
CA ALA A 43 -10.48 -12.36 24.53
C ALA A 43 -10.74 -11.00 25.19
N ARG A 44 -11.26 -11.01 26.42
CA ARG A 44 -11.40 -9.81 27.23
C ARG A 44 -10.01 -9.26 27.51
N ALA A 45 -9.62 -8.24 26.75
CA ALA A 45 -8.43 -7.46 27.07
C ALA A 45 -8.73 -6.66 28.36
N SER A 46 -8.21 -7.12 29.49
CA SER A 46 -8.09 -6.27 30.69
C SER A 46 -7.10 -5.16 30.37
N ALA A 47 -7.62 -3.96 30.12
CA ALA A 47 -6.81 -2.75 30.07
C ALA A 47 -6.37 -2.39 31.49
N THR A 48 -5.17 -2.82 31.88
CA THR A 48 -4.46 -2.19 32.99
C THR A 48 -4.18 -0.75 32.57
N SER A 49 -4.86 0.20 33.20
CA SER A 49 -4.64 1.63 33.04
C SER A 49 -3.24 1.99 33.52
N SER A 50 -2.26 1.94 32.62
CA SER A 50 -1.03 2.70 32.79
C SER A 50 -1.36 4.17 32.53
N SER A 51 -1.19 4.93 33.60
CA SER A 51 -1.48 6.34 33.74
C SER A 51 -0.91 7.17 32.60
N ALA A 52 -1.80 7.95 31.99
CA ALA A 52 -1.45 9.06 31.12
C ALA A 52 -0.72 10.15 31.93
N SER A 53 0.56 10.40 31.62
CA SER A 53 1.21 11.70 31.87
C SER A 53 2.56 11.78 31.14
N ARG A 54 2.53 12.05 29.83
CA ARG A 54 3.59 12.84 29.17
C ARG A 54 3.15 13.28 27.77
N ARG A 55 2.41 14.38 27.72
CA ARG A 55 2.38 15.25 26.55
C ARG A 55 3.49 16.29 26.70
N GLU A 56 4.03 16.67 25.54
CA GLU A 56 4.91 17.82 25.27
C GLU A 56 6.40 17.69 25.66
N ARG A 57 7.25 17.47 24.65
CA ARG A 57 8.08 18.52 24.01
C ARG A 57 9.07 17.85 23.05
N ILE A 58 8.73 17.90 21.76
CA ILE A 58 9.71 17.75 20.67
C ILE A 58 10.22 19.18 20.40
N PHE A 59 11.53 19.33 20.20
CA PHE A 59 12.29 20.57 19.94
C PHE A 59 12.68 21.44 21.15
N SER A 60 13.75 21.03 21.83
CA SER A 60 14.91 21.91 22.11
C SER A 60 16.09 21.03 22.52
N GLY A 61 17.30 21.39 22.10
CA GLY A 61 18.52 20.66 22.43
C GLY A 61 18.87 20.81 23.90
N GLU A 62 18.21 20.05 24.76
CA GLU A 62 18.41 20.13 26.19
C GLU A 62 18.75 18.75 26.80
N VAL A 63 19.70 18.83 27.71
CA VAL A 63 20.47 17.76 28.34
C VAL A 63 19.56 16.67 28.91
N SER A 64 19.72 15.42 28.44
CA SER A 64 19.16 14.26 29.13
C SER A 64 19.96 14.01 30.41
N LYS A 65 19.56 14.66 31.50
CA LYS A 65 20.03 14.33 32.85
C LYS A 65 19.34 13.03 33.26
N ILE A 66 20.03 11.91 33.10
CA ILE A 66 19.63 10.63 33.68
C ILE A 66 19.86 10.79 35.19
N VAL A 67 18.79 11.04 35.94
CA VAL A 67 18.84 10.99 37.41
C VAL A 67 18.68 9.53 37.78
N LEU A 68 19.81 8.84 37.97
CA LEU A 68 19.86 7.61 38.74
C LEU A 68 20.02 8.01 40.20
N ASP A 69 19.02 7.67 41.00
CA ASP A 69 18.96 7.98 42.42
C ASP A 69 19.83 6.98 43.20
N THR A 70 21.13 7.27 43.32
CA THR A 70 22.00 6.81 44.43
C THR A 70 23.38 7.47 44.30
N SER A 71 23.89 7.96 45.42
CA SER A 71 25.16 8.69 45.63
C SER A 71 26.37 8.11 44.87
N GLY A 72 26.62 8.61 43.66
CA GLY A 72 27.76 8.18 42.84
C GLY A 72 28.38 9.36 42.11
N GLU A 73 29.68 9.53 42.28
CA GLU A 73 30.53 10.49 41.58
C GLU A 73 30.30 10.46 40.06
N LEU A 74 30.10 11.62 39.46
CA LEU A 74 29.79 11.77 38.03
C LEU A 74 31.07 11.57 37.21
N ILE A 75 31.25 10.36 36.65
CA ILE A 75 32.37 10.07 35.75
C ILE A 75 32.04 10.61 34.34
N PRO A 76 32.83 11.56 33.78
CA PRO A 76 32.61 12.06 32.43
C PRO A 76 33.00 10.98 31.41
N VAL A 77 31.99 10.38 30.77
CA VAL A 77 32.21 9.41 29.69
C VAL A 77 32.43 10.13 28.36
N GLN A 78 33.62 9.98 27.79
CA GLN A 78 33.97 10.51 26.48
C GLN A 78 33.18 9.75 25.40
N ARG A 79 32.36 10.48 24.62
CA ARG A 79 31.54 9.85 23.57
C ARG A 79 32.41 9.41 22.40
N PRO A 80 32.14 8.23 21.80
CA PRO A 80 32.85 7.79 20.61
C PRO A 80 32.56 8.73 19.43
N ILE A 81 33.61 9.03 18.65
CA ILE A 81 33.52 9.84 17.44
C ILE A 81 32.58 9.13 16.46
N LYS A 82 31.56 9.84 15.96
CA LYS A 82 30.62 9.30 14.96
C LYS A 82 31.34 9.11 13.63
N THR A 83 31.76 7.89 13.33
CA THR A 83 32.29 7.52 12.01
C THR A 83 31.12 7.26 11.06
N SER A 84 30.74 8.23 10.23
CA SER A 84 29.79 8.00 9.13
C SER A 84 30.55 7.41 7.94
N ARG A 85 30.44 6.10 7.73
CA ARG A 85 30.95 5.43 6.52
C ARG A 85 29.81 5.35 5.50
N ASN A 86 29.96 6.05 4.38
CA ASN A 86 29.01 5.94 3.28
C ASN A 86 29.27 4.62 2.54
N VAL A 87 28.44 3.60 2.82
CA VAL A 87 28.54 2.27 2.20
C VAL A 87 28.18 2.27 0.71
N PHE A 88 27.65 3.38 0.18
CA PHE A 88 27.27 3.53 -1.23
C PHE A 88 28.24 4.40 -2.03
N GLN A 89 29.25 5.01 -1.40
CA GLN A 89 30.31 5.68 -2.14
C GLN A 89 31.27 4.63 -2.71
N LEU A 90 31.25 4.45 -4.03
CA LEU A 90 32.23 3.62 -4.72
C LEU A 90 33.62 4.20 -4.47
N ASN A 91 34.48 3.40 -3.84
CA ASN A 91 35.88 3.76 -3.65
C ASN A 91 36.60 3.59 -5.00
N PRO A 92 37.07 4.68 -5.64
CA PRO A 92 37.69 4.63 -6.97
C PRO A 92 39.01 3.84 -6.98
N ALA A 93 39.62 3.61 -5.82
CA ALA A 93 40.81 2.76 -5.71
C ALA A 93 40.49 1.26 -5.82
N VAL A 94 39.26 0.85 -5.48
CA VAL A 94 38.80 -0.55 -5.57
C VAL A 94 38.07 -0.81 -6.88
N PHE A 95 37.38 0.20 -7.39
CA PHE A 95 36.66 0.16 -8.67
C PHE A 95 37.20 1.27 -9.59
N PRO A 96 38.40 1.10 -10.18
CA PRO A 96 38.86 2.03 -11.21
C PRO A 96 37.88 2.01 -12.38
N PRO A 97 37.54 3.17 -12.97
CA PRO A 97 36.70 3.20 -14.14
C PRO A 97 37.32 2.35 -15.25
N PRO A 98 36.52 1.61 -16.03
CA PRO A 98 37.05 0.85 -17.15
C PRO A 98 37.79 1.81 -18.09
N LEU A 99 39.01 1.42 -18.48
CA LEU A 99 39.79 2.14 -19.47
C LEU A 99 38.97 2.21 -20.76
N GLN A 100 38.33 3.35 -21.02
CA GLN A 100 37.71 3.62 -22.30
C GLN A 100 38.84 3.77 -23.32
N THR A 101 39.14 2.68 -24.02
CA THR A 101 39.91 2.73 -25.25
C THR A 101 39.07 3.48 -26.28
N ASP A 102 39.60 4.58 -26.83
CA ASP A 102 38.94 5.35 -27.88
C ASP A 102 38.49 4.42 -29.02
N PRO A 103 37.24 4.54 -29.52
CA PRO A 103 36.73 3.65 -30.56
C PRO A 103 37.27 4.07 -31.93
N SER A 104 38.51 3.71 -32.25
CA SER A 104 39.03 3.70 -33.61
C SER A 104 39.05 2.26 -34.13
N THR A 105 37.90 1.72 -34.51
CA THR A 105 37.81 0.52 -35.36
C THR A 105 36.59 0.65 -36.24
N SER A 106 36.85 1.00 -37.50
CA SER A 106 35.93 0.95 -38.62
C SER A 106 35.38 -0.47 -38.78
N LEU A 107 34.08 -0.65 -38.53
CA LEU A 107 33.35 -1.87 -38.86
C LEU A 107 32.81 -1.79 -40.30
N PRO A 108 32.88 -2.87 -41.10
CA PRO A 108 32.34 -2.89 -42.46
C PRO A 108 30.81 -2.94 -42.48
N PRO A 109 30.14 -2.39 -43.52
CA PRO A 109 28.69 -2.32 -43.58
C PRO A 109 28.14 -3.66 -44.06
N ASN A 110 27.44 -4.40 -43.20
CA ASN A 110 26.73 -5.60 -43.63
C ASN A 110 25.31 -5.69 -43.06
N SER A 111 24.44 -6.11 -43.98
CA SER A 111 23.02 -6.46 -43.86
C SER A 111 22.04 -5.33 -43.51
N ARG A 112 21.31 -4.94 -44.57
CA ARG A 112 19.94 -4.42 -44.51
C ARG A 112 19.07 -5.35 -43.67
N THR A 113 18.92 -5.04 -42.39
CA THR A 113 17.69 -5.38 -41.67
C THR A 113 16.66 -4.31 -42.04
N ASN A 114 15.57 -4.76 -42.66
CA ASN A 114 14.31 -4.02 -42.64
C ASN A 114 13.88 -3.92 -41.18
N TYR A 115 14.45 -2.97 -40.43
CA TYR A 115 13.77 -2.41 -39.28
C TYR A 115 12.64 -1.58 -39.86
N ALA A 116 11.48 -2.21 -39.94
CA ALA A 116 10.22 -1.53 -40.05
C ALA A 116 10.20 -0.48 -38.94
N ASP A 117 10.41 0.78 -39.34
CA ASP A 117 9.72 1.93 -38.80
C ASP A 117 9.50 1.85 -37.28
N GLU A 118 10.59 1.70 -36.51
CA GLU A 118 10.63 2.18 -35.12
C GLU A 118 10.65 3.71 -35.22
N ASN A 119 9.50 4.25 -35.62
CA ASN A 119 9.15 5.63 -35.51
C ASN A 119 9.49 6.02 -34.07
N PRO A 120 10.39 6.98 -33.80
CA PRO A 120 10.61 7.47 -32.47
C PRO A 120 9.28 8.07 -32.04
N GLU A 121 8.46 7.29 -31.32
CA GLU A 121 7.24 7.78 -30.70
C GLU A 121 7.65 9.01 -29.93
N ASN A 122 7.23 10.16 -30.46
CA ASN A 122 7.58 11.47 -29.95
C ASN A 122 7.37 11.41 -28.42
N PRO A 123 8.41 11.64 -27.59
CA PRO A 123 8.35 11.35 -26.15
C PRO A 123 7.16 12.03 -25.47
N ASP A 124 6.69 13.14 -26.05
CA ASP A 124 5.50 13.86 -25.62
C ASP A 124 4.20 13.05 -25.81
N ARG A 125 4.09 12.22 -26.85
CA ARG A 125 2.93 11.34 -27.08
C ARG A 125 2.90 10.18 -26.09
N VAL A 126 4.05 9.61 -25.76
CA VAL A 126 4.17 8.53 -24.77
C VAL A 126 3.78 9.06 -23.38
N ARG A 127 4.25 10.26 -23.02
CA ARG A 127 3.86 10.95 -21.78
C ARG A 127 2.36 11.23 -21.74
N ALA A 128 1.80 11.77 -22.82
CA ALA A 128 0.37 12.06 -22.90
C ALA A 128 -0.49 10.78 -22.77
N ALA A 129 -0.07 9.66 -23.37
CA ALA A 129 -0.76 8.38 -23.22
C ALA A 129 -0.71 7.87 -21.77
N ALA A 130 0.46 7.92 -21.12
CA ALA A 130 0.62 7.51 -19.73
C ALA A 130 -0.22 8.37 -18.77
N GLU A 131 -0.29 9.68 -18.99
CA GLU A 131 -1.14 10.59 -18.21
C GLU A 131 -2.63 10.30 -18.40
N GLN A 132 -3.06 10.00 -19.63
CA GLN A 132 -4.45 9.61 -19.90
C GLN A 132 -4.82 8.31 -19.22
N GLU A 133 -3.94 7.31 -19.24
CA GLU A 133 -4.16 6.05 -18.52
C GLU A 133 -4.23 6.27 -17.00
N ALA A 134 -3.33 7.07 -16.44
CA ALA A 134 -3.35 7.42 -15.03
C ALA A 134 -4.65 8.13 -14.63
N GLN A 135 -5.13 9.07 -15.43
CA GLN A 135 -6.41 9.75 -15.20
C GLN A 135 -7.60 8.79 -15.30
N GLN A 136 -7.61 7.87 -16.26
CA GLN A 136 -8.65 6.84 -16.37
C GLN A 136 -8.67 5.90 -15.16
N GLN A 137 -7.50 5.56 -14.62
CA GLN A 137 -7.38 4.74 -13.42
C GLN A 137 -7.82 5.53 -12.17
N LEU A 138 -7.43 6.80 -12.06
CA LEU A 138 -7.84 7.68 -10.97
C LEU A 138 -9.36 7.88 -10.93
N ALA A 139 -10.00 8.01 -12.10
CA ALA A 139 -11.44 8.15 -12.23
C ALA A 139 -12.25 6.94 -11.71
N ARG A 140 -11.61 5.78 -11.57
CA ARG A 140 -12.22 4.57 -10.98
C ARG A 140 -12.15 4.58 -9.46
N LEU A 141 -11.38 5.47 -8.86
CA LEU A 141 -11.24 5.60 -7.41
C LEU A 141 -12.20 6.66 -6.89
N ARG A 142 -12.82 6.38 -5.75
CA ARG A 142 -13.65 7.34 -5.03
C ARG A 142 -13.28 7.36 -3.57
N LEU A 143 -12.98 8.54 -3.06
CA LEU A 143 -12.73 8.73 -1.63
C LEU A 143 -14.07 8.82 -0.91
N ARG A 144 -14.37 7.85 -0.04
CA ARG A 144 -15.63 7.77 0.72
C ARG A 144 -15.52 8.39 2.10
N SER A 145 -14.42 8.13 2.80
CA SER A 145 -14.18 8.75 4.10
C SER A 145 -12.69 8.83 4.43
N THR A 146 -12.36 9.77 5.30
CA THR A 146 -11.01 9.93 5.87
C THR A 146 -11.14 9.92 7.38
N VAL A 147 -10.21 9.26 8.05
CA VAL A 147 -10.08 9.25 9.50
C VAL A 147 -8.69 9.81 9.82
N LEU A 148 -8.68 11.02 10.36
CA LEU A 148 -7.46 11.69 10.79
C LEU A 148 -7.11 11.29 12.22
N GLY A 149 -5.81 11.18 12.50
CA GLY A 149 -5.30 10.85 13.82
C GLY A 149 -3.81 10.54 13.76
N ASN A 150 -3.29 9.93 14.84
CA ASN A 150 -1.88 9.49 14.89
C ASN A 150 -1.56 8.38 13.86
N ARG A 151 -2.61 7.74 13.33
CA ARG A 151 -2.56 6.74 12.25
C ARG A 151 -3.67 7.05 11.26
N PRO A 152 -3.40 7.90 10.26
CA PRO A 152 -4.43 8.31 9.33
C PRO A 152 -4.86 7.13 8.43
N LEU A 153 -6.15 7.10 8.11
CA LEU A 153 -6.81 6.04 7.34
C LEU A 153 -7.75 6.67 6.32
N ALA A 154 -7.84 6.08 5.13
CA ALA A 154 -8.81 6.45 4.11
C ALA A 154 -9.62 5.23 3.68
N LEU A 155 -10.94 5.41 3.54
CA LEU A 155 -11.82 4.44 2.91
C LEU A 155 -11.93 4.83 1.43
N ILE A 156 -11.32 4.00 0.58
CA ILE A 156 -11.32 4.22 -0.87
C ILE A 156 -12.15 3.13 -1.51
N GLU A 157 -13.06 3.54 -2.38
CA GLU A 157 -13.84 2.65 -3.23
C GLU A 157 -13.21 2.56 -4.61
N VAL A 158 -12.96 1.34 -5.07
CA VAL A 158 -12.49 1.02 -6.42
C VAL A 158 -13.68 0.55 -7.24
N VAL A 159 -14.05 1.33 -8.25
CA VAL A 159 -15.15 1.04 -9.17
C VAL A 159 -14.61 0.28 -10.38
N SER A 160 -14.98 -1.00 -10.49
CA SER A 160 -14.60 -1.86 -11.61
C SER A 160 -15.86 -2.34 -12.34
N GLY A 161 -16.37 -1.51 -13.25
CA GLY A 161 -17.57 -1.80 -14.03
C GLY A 161 -18.83 -1.80 -13.14
N ARG A 162 -19.46 -2.96 -12.97
CA ARG A 162 -20.67 -3.12 -12.15
C ARG A 162 -20.40 -3.47 -10.69
N SER A 163 -19.14 -3.76 -10.35
CA SER A 163 -18.73 -4.09 -8.99
C SER A 163 -17.96 -2.93 -8.38
N SER A 164 -18.19 -2.66 -7.10
CA SER A 164 -17.35 -1.76 -6.31
C SER A 164 -16.80 -2.48 -5.09
N HIS A 165 -15.51 -2.27 -4.84
CA HIS A 165 -14.84 -2.80 -3.65
C HIS A 165 -14.35 -1.65 -2.80
N ARG A 166 -14.59 -1.74 -1.49
CA ARG A 166 -14.21 -0.71 -0.52
C ARG A 166 -13.07 -1.25 0.34
N THR A 167 -11.98 -0.50 0.39
CA THR A 167 -10.79 -0.89 1.14
C THR A 167 -10.36 0.25 2.04
N TRP A 168 -10.04 -0.09 3.29
CA TRP A 168 -9.37 0.81 4.21
C TRP A 168 -7.87 0.77 3.92
N ALA A 169 -7.30 1.92 3.56
CA ALA A 169 -5.89 2.06 3.23
C ALA A 169 -5.22 3.07 4.16
N ARG A 170 -3.95 2.83 4.46
CA ARG A 170 -3.04 3.72 5.20
C ARG A 170 -1.95 4.26 4.26
N PRO A 171 -1.26 5.35 4.66
CA PRO A 171 -0.02 5.74 3.98
C PRO A 171 0.94 4.55 3.83
N GLY A 172 1.35 4.27 2.60
CA GLY A 172 2.17 3.13 2.18
C GLY A 172 1.38 1.95 1.61
N ASP A 173 0.06 1.88 1.80
CA ASP A 173 -0.74 0.76 1.30
C ASP A 173 -1.09 0.91 -0.19
N PRO A 174 -1.11 -0.19 -0.96
CA PRO A 174 -1.56 -0.18 -2.34
C PRO A 174 -3.09 -0.12 -2.46
N VAL A 175 -3.58 0.69 -3.38
CA VAL A 175 -5.01 0.90 -3.68
C VAL A 175 -5.21 0.86 -5.19
N GLY A 176 -5.54 -0.34 -5.70
CA GLY A 176 -5.55 -0.58 -7.15
C GLY A 176 -4.13 -0.51 -7.71
N ALA A 177 -3.90 0.41 -8.66
CA ALA A 177 -2.57 0.67 -9.23
C ALA A 177 -1.77 1.73 -8.46
N PHE A 178 -2.39 2.44 -7.51
CA PHE A 178 -1.78 3.55 -6.80
C PHE A 178 -1.25 3.13 -5.42
N THR A 179 -0.30 3.88 -4.89
CA THR A 179 0.13 3.80 -3.50
C THR A 179 -0.39 5.02 -2.75
N LEU A 180 -1.03 4.83 -1.59
CA LEU A 180 -1.49 5.94 -0.77
C LEU A 180 -0.30 6.60 -0.08
N VAL A 181 -0.03 7.88 -0.34
CA VAL A 181 1.13 8.59 0.27
C VAL A 181 0.69 9.40 1.47
N ARG A 182 -0.40 10.16 1.33
CA ARG A 182 -0.89 11.08 2.37
C ARG A 182 -2.40 11.06 2.43
N VAL A 183 -2.93 11.15 3.64
CA VAL A 183 -4.38 11.32 3.88
C VAL A 183 -4.60 12.69 4.47
N GLU A 184 -5.46 13.47 3.85
CA GLU A 184 -5.87 14.79 4.30
C GLU A 184 -7.34 14.79 4.74
N THR A 185 -7.82 15.97 5.15
CA THR A 185 -9.19 16.11 5.66
C THR A 185 -10.24 15.80 4.60
N ARG A 186 -10.01 16.19 3.35
CA ARG A 186 -10.99 16.04 2.24
C ARG A 186 -10.37 15.49 0.96
N SER A 187 -9.10 15.13 1.01
CA SER A 187 -8.40 14.57 -0.13
C SER A 187 -7.41 13.52 0.34
N VAL A 188 -6.97 12.70 -0.60
CA VAL A 188 -5.86 11.78 -0.42
C VAL A 188 -4.87 11.99 -1.56
N VAL A 189 -3.58 11.95 -1.23
CA VAL A 189 -2.51 11.99 -2.22
C VAL A 189 -2.10 10.56 -2.52
N LEU A 190 -2.24 10.18 -3.78
CA LEU A 190 -1.93 8.88 -4.33
C LEU A 190 -0.71 9.02 -5.24
N GLU A 191 0.16 8.01 -5.26
CA GLU A 191 1.32 7.97 -6.13
C GLU A 191 1.18 6.83 -7.15
N LEU A 192 1.49 7.13 -8.41
CA LEU A 192 1.63 6.15 -9.48
C LEU A 192 2.88 6.50 -10.29
N ASN A 193 3.84 5.56 -10.36
CA ASN A 193 5.09 5.73 -11.10
C ASN A 193 5.88 7.01 -10.74
N GLY A 194 5.88 7.41 -9.46
CA GLY A 194 6.58 8.61 -8.99
C GLY A 194 5.84 9.93 -9.24
N VAL A 195 4.61 9.89 -9.76
CA VAL A 195 3.75 11.07 -9.94
C VAL A 195 2.65 11.06 -8.88
N GLU A 196 2.49 12.19 -8.19
CA GLU A 196 1.46 12.39 -7.18
C GLU A 196 0.15 12.90 -7.80
N TYR A 197 -0.96 12.30 -7.39
CA TYR A 197 -2.32 12.62 -7.81
C TYR A 197 -3.17 12.89 -6.58
N GLU A 198 -3.91 14.00 -6.60
CA GLU A 198 -4.86 14.33 -5.53
C GLU A 198 -6.25 13.79 -5.88
N LEU A 199 -6.81 12.97 -4.99
CA LEU A 199 -8.17 12.47 -5.07
C LEU A 199 -9.05 13.18 -4.04
N LEU A 200 -10.02 13.97 -4.53
CA LEU A 200 -10.96 14.72 -3.70
C LEU A 200 -12.14 13.85 -3.24
N SER A 201 -12.66 14.12 -2.05
CA SER A 201 -13.92 13.52 -1.58
C SER A 201 -15.10 14.05 -2.39
N ASP A 202 -15.98 13.17 -2.85
CA ASP A 202 -17.21 13.56 -3.56
C ASP A 202 -18.14 14.33 -2.59
N PRO A 203 -18.50 15.59 -2.88
CA PRO A 203 -19.32 16.40 -1.97
C PRO A 203 -20.78 15.94 -1.87
N SER A 204 -21.22 14.98 -2.70
CA SER A 204 -22.61 14.56 -2.82
C SER A 204 -23.13 13.61 -1.72
N GLU A 205 -22.31 13.19 -0.76
CA GLU A 205 -22.69 12.26 0.33
C GLU A 205 -22.90 12.91 1.71
N ARG A 206 -23.37 14.16 1.77
CA ARG A 206 -23.79 14.79 3.04
C ARG A 206 -25.30 14.82 3.21
#